data_AF-A0A0D0G488-F1
#
_entry.id   AF-A0A0D0G488-F1
#
_cell.length_a   1.000
_cell.length_b   1.000
_cell.length_c   1.000
_cell.angle_alpha   90.00
_cell.angle_beta   90.00
_cell.angle_gamma   90.00
#
_symmetry.space_group_name_H-M   'P 1'
#
loop_
_entity.id
_entity.type
_entity.pdbx_description
1 polymer ?
#
loop_
_entity_poly.entity_id
_entity_poly.type
_entity_poly.pdbx_seq_one_letter_code
_entity_poly.pdbx_strand_id
1 'polypeptide(L)'
;MEPKWLEWAKELQSIAQAGLTYSRDVYDLERFEQIREISMEIMSQYTKVDQSVLKNLFANETGYPTPKVDIRAVIFEDNKILLVKENSDDSWSLPGGWADIGLTPSEVAIKEVKEESGFDVKPVKLLGVLEHTD
;
A
#
# COMPACT_ATOMS: atom_id res chain seq x y z
N MET A 1 0.69 -5.88 17.46
CA MET A 1 0.87 -4.49 17.96
C MET A 1 2.22 -3.99 17.47
N GLU A 2 2.17 -2.99 16.61
CA GLU A 2 3.34 -2.40 15.96
C GLU A 2 4.28 -1.75 17.01
N PRO A 3 5.61 -1.89 16.88
CA PRO A 3 6.51 -1.23 17.81
C PRO A 3 6.50 0.29 17.61
N LYS A 4 6.52 1.05 18.71
CA LYS A 4 6.40 2.53 18.69
C LYS A 4 7.39 3.26 17.79
N TRP A 5 8.62 2.75 17.65
CA TRP A 5 9.62 3.35 16.76
C TRP A 5 9.17 3.33 15.29
N LEU A 6 8.41 2.31 14.88
CA LEU A 6 7.94 2.16 13.50
C LEU A 6 6.77 3.10 13.22
N GLU A 7 5.86 3.26 14.19
CA GLU A 7 4.81 4.28 14.13
C GLU A 7 5.43 5.68 13.95
N TRP A 8 6.42 6.05 14.79
CA TRP A 8 7.08 7.35 14.70
C TRP A 8 7.83 7.54 13.38
N ALA A 9 8.53 6.52 12.89
CA ALA A 9 9.25 6.60 11.62
C ALA A 9 8.28 6.83 10.44
N LYS A 10 7.14 6.13 10.42
CA LYS A 10 6.06 6.32 9.43
C LYS A 10 5.47 7.74 9.51
N GLU A 11 5.21 8.23 10.71
CA GLU A 11 4.66 9.58 10.91
C GLU A 11 5.64 10.68 10.45
N LEU A 12 6.91 10.60 10.84
CA LEU A 12 7.95 11.53 10.40
C LEU A 12 8.11 11.53 8.87
N GLN A 13 8.12 10.34 8.27
CA GLN A 13 8.18 10.20 6.81
C GLN A 13 6.98 10.87 6.14
N SER A 14 5.78 10.65 6.67
CA SER A 14 4.54 11.23 6.14
C SER A 14 4.56 12.76 6.17
N ILE A 15 4.97 13.33 7.31
CA ILE A 15 5.12 14.78 7.48
C ILE A 15 6.17 15.36 6.53
N ALA A 16 7.34 14.71 6.43
CA ALA A 16 8.41 15.14 5.53
C ALA A 16 7.95 15.14 4.08
N GLN A 17 7.31 14.06 3.62
CA GLN A 17 6.84 13.94 2.25
C GLN A 17 5.75 14.96 1.91
N ALA A 18 4.81 15.21 2.84
CA ALA A 18 3.81 16.26 2.69
C ALA A 18 4.46 17.66 2.59
N GLY A 19 5.44 17.94 3.45
CA GLY A 19 6.18 19.20 3.43
C GLY A 19 6.95 19.42 2.13
N LEU A 20 7.67 18.40 1.65
CA LEU A 20 8.39 18.43 0.36
C LEU A 20 7.46 18.60 -0.84
N THR A 21 6.22 18.13 -0.72
CA THR A 21 5.21 18.26 -1.79
C THR A 21 4.65 19.67 -1.89
N TYR A 22 4.34 20.30 -0.75
CA TYR A 22 3.56 21.54 -0.73
C TYR A 22 4.36 22.81 -0.44
N SER A 23 5.49 22.70 0.25
CA SER A 23 6.30 23.88 0.57
C SER A 23 6.93 24.49 -0.68
N ARG A 24 7.12 25.81 -0.63
CA ARG A 24 7.83 26.60 -1.64
C ARG A 24 9.03 27.34 -1.05
N ASP A 25 9.19 27.32 0.27
CA ASP A 25 10.30 27.98 0.96
C ASP A 25 11.52 27.06 1.00
N VAL A 26 12.68 27.59 0.59
CA VAL A 26 13.92 26.79 0.45
C VAL A 26 14.44 26.26 1.79
N TYR A 27 14.22 26.98 2.88
CA TYR A 27 14.66 26.56 4.21
C TYR A 27 13.71 25.50 4.79
N ASP A 28 12.42 25.63 4.52
CA ASP A 28 11.45 24.59 4.88
C ASP A 28 11.70 23.30 4.10
N LEU A 29 11.99 23.38 2.80
CA LEU A 29 12.34 22.21 1.99
C LEU A 29 13.58 21.49 2.57
N GLU A 30 14.61 22.22 2.97
CA GLU A 30 15.79 21.65 3.63
C GLU A 30 15.43 20.97 4.96
N ARG A 31 14.54 21.57 5.77
CA ARG A 31 14.06 20.95 7.03
C ARG A 31 13.28 19.67 6.78
N PHE A 32 12.42 19.64 5.77
CA PHE A 32 11.68 18.42 5.44
C PHE A 32 12.58 17.32 4.89
N GLU A 33 13.64 17.66 4.15
CA GLU A 33 14.68 16.71 3.77
C GLU A 33 15.38 16.11 4.99
N GLN A 34 15.76 16.94 5.98
CA GLN A 34 16.37 16.46 7.23
C GLN A 34 15.43 15.50 8.00
N ILE A 35 14.13 15.80 8.06
CA ILE A 35 13.15 14.91 8.71
C ILE A 35 13.06 13.57 7.97
N ARG A 36 13.09 13.59 6.63
CA ARG A 36 13.10 12.37 5.79
C ARG A 36 14.37 11.54 6.01
N GLU A 37 15.51 12.17 6.21
CA GLU A 37 16.76 11.45 6.52
C GLU A 37 16.69 10.76 7.88
N ILE A 38 16.14 11.45 8.90
CA ILE A 38 15.97 10.88 10.24
C ILE A 38 15.02 9.68 10.23
N SER A 39 13.88 9.76 9.53
CA SER A 39 12.95 8.63 9.42
C SER A 39 13.61 7.42 8.74
N MET A 40 14.41 7.63 7.69
CA MET A 40 15.19 6.57 7.03
C MET A 40 16.27 5.97 7.95
N GLU A 41 16.93 6.79 8.76
CA GLU A 41 17.93 6.31 9.73
C GLU A 41 17.28 5.40 10.79
N ILE A 42 16.14 5.81 11.35
CA ILE A 42 15.36 4.98 12.28
C ILE A 42 14.99 3.65 11.60
N MET A 43 14.43 3.70 10.39
CA MET A 43 14.07 2.48 9.64
C MET A 43 15.28 1.58 9.43
N SER A 44 16.41 2.12 8.98
CA SER A 44 17.62 1.35 8.69
C SER A 44 18.19 0.70 9.95
N GLN A 45 18.26 1.44 11.05
CA GLN A 45 18.82 0.96 12.31
C GLN A 45 18.02 -0.19 12.90
N TYR A 46 16.69 -0.10 12.90
CA TYR A 46 15.84 -1.09 13.54
C TYR A 46 15.50 -2.29 12.64
N THR A 47 15.44 -2.10 11.32
CA THR A 47 15.19 -3.21 10.38
C THR A 47 16.46 -3.90 9.90
N LYS A 48 17.63 -3.26 10.06
CA LYS A 48 18.93 -3.68 9.49
C LYS A 48 18.92 -3.76 7.96
N VAL A 49 17.99 -3.05 7.33
CA VAL A 49 17.92 -2.91 5.87
C VAL A 49 18.78 -1.72 5.43
N ASP A 50 19.51 -1.90 4.34
CA ASP A 50 20.37 -0.86 3.77
C ASP A 50 19.56 0.39 3.36
N GLN A 51 20.14 1.56 3.58
CA GLN A 51 19.48 2.83 3.28
C GLN A 51 19.12 2.99 1.80
N SER A 52 19.91 2.45 0.86
CA SER A 52 19.58 2.52 -0.56
C SER A 52 18.32 1.72 -0.91
N VAL A 53 18.11 0.60 -0.23
CA VAL A 53 16.91 -0.23 -0.37
C VAL A 53 15.71 0.49 0.26
N LEU A 54 15.86 1.02 1.46
CA LEU A 54 14.81 1.77 2.14
C LEU A 54 14.40 3.02 1.38
N LYS A 55 15.35 3.73 0.77
CA LYS A 55 15.03 4.90 -0.06
C LYS A 55 14.05 4.54 -1.16
N ASN A 56 14.27 3.41 -1.84
CA ASN A 56 13.39 2.96 -2.93
C ASN A 56 12.02 2.47 -2.45
N LEU A 57 11.96 1.81 -1.29
CA LEU A 57 10.73 1.18 -0.78
C LEU A 57 9.84 2.12 0.05
N PHE A 58 10.44 3.10 0.73
CA PHE A 58 9.77 3.90 1.76
C PHE A 58 9.79 5.41 1.48
N ALA A 59 10.80 5.91 0.77
CA ALA A 59 11.01 7.36 0.58
C ALA A 59 11.00 7.82 -0.88
N ASN A 60 10.61 6.96 -1.82
CA ASN A 60 10.64 7.25 -3.25
C ASN A 60 9.30 7.75 -3.81
N GLU A 61 8.26 7.81 -2.98
CA GLU A 61 6.98 8.38 -3.41
C GLU A 61 7.05 9.91 -3.50
N THR A 62 6.32 10.44 -4.46
CA THR A 62 6.16 11.89 -4.66
C THR A 62 4.71 12.27 -4.47
N GLY A 63 4.44 13.51 -4.08
CA GLY A 63 3.10 13.93 -3.71
C GLY A 63 2.76 13.56 -2.27
N TYR A 64 1.53 13.87 -1.87
CA TYR A 64 1.08 13.61 -0.50
C TYR A 64 0.87 12.11 -0.27
N PRO A 65 1.42 11.54 0.80
CA PRO A 65 1.29 10.11 1.08
C PRO A 65 -0.15 9.78 1.52
N THR A 66 -0.69 8.67 0.99
CA THR A 66 -2.00 8.12 1.38
C THR A 66 -1.87 6.63 1.67
N PRO A 67 -2.80 6.02 2.42
CA PRO A 67 -2.88 4.56 2.49
C PRO A 67 -2.92 3.94 1.10
N LYS A 68 -2.19 2.84 0.90
CA LYS A 68 -2.28 2.05 -0.33
C LYS A 68 -3.63 1.34 -0.38
N VAL A 69 -4.10 1.05 -1.59
CA VAL A 69 -5.41 0.43 -1.83
C VAL A 69 -5.24 -0.99 -2.33
N ASP A 70 -5.87 -1.94 -1.64
CA ASP A 70 -6.03 -3.34 -2.05
C ASP A 70 -7.49 -3.57 -2.47
N ILE A 71 -7.70 -4.34 -3.54
CA ILE A 71 -9.01 -4.66 -4.10
C ILE A 71 -9.23 -6.16 -3.97
N ARG A 72 -10.34 -6.57 -3.35
CA ARG A 72 -10.77 -7.97 -3.27
C ARG A 72 -12.12 -8.17 -3.93
N ALA A 73 -12.19 -9.14 -4.82
CA ALA A 73 -13.42 -9.54 -5.49
C ALA A 73 -14.14 -10.61 -4.68
N VAL A 74 -15.42 -10.38 -4.40
CA VAL A 74 -16.29 -11.34 -3.70
C VAL A 74 -17.29 -11.91 -4.70
N ILE A 75 -17.09 -13.17 -5.11
CA ILE A 75 -17.90 -13.84 -6.13
C ILE A 75 -18.65 -14.99 -5.48
N PHE A 76 -19.96 -15.04 -5.71
CA PHE A 76 -20.83 -16.12 -5.25
C PHE A 76 -21.42 -16.89 -6.43
N GLU A 77 -21.43 -18.22 -6.33
CA GLU A 77 -22.13 -19.14 -7.22
C GLU A 77 -22.63 -20.34 -6.40
N ASP A 78 -23.89 -20.75 -6.58
CA ASP A 78 -24.51 -21.89 -5.86
C ASP A 78 -24.26 -21.90 -4.34
N ASN A 79 -24.40 -20.73 -3.71
CA ASN A 79 -24.16 -20.52 -2.27
C ASN A 79 -22.72 -20.85 -1.79
N LYS A 80 -21.75 -20.80 -2.72
CA LYS A 80 -20.31 -20.91 -2.47
C LYS A 80 -19.64 -19.60 -2.82
N ILE A 81 -18.43 -19.40 -2.30
CA ILE A 81 -17.58 -18.25 -2.59
C ILE A 81 -16.33 -18.71 -3.35
N LEU A 82 -15.90 -17.93 -4.34
CA LEU A 82 -14.63 -18.17 -5.04
C LEU A 82 -13.46 -17.75 -4.16
N LEU A 83 -12.49 -18.65 -4.01
CA LEU A 83 -11.18 -18.38 -3.42
C LEU A 83 -10.09 -18.85 -4.38
N VAL A 84 -8.93 -18.21 -4.31
CA VAL A 84 -7.71 -18.60 -5.03
C VAL A 84 -6.65 -19.00 -3.99
N LYS A 85 -5.73 -19.87 -4.39
CA LYS A 85 -4.66 -20.34 -3.51
C LYS A 85 -3.39 -19.55 -3.81
N GLU A 86 -2.85 -18.87 -2.81
CA GLU A 86 -1.65 -18.04 -3.00
C GLU A 86 -0.38 -18.89 -3.04
N ASN A 87 0.52 -18.53 -3.96
CA ASN A 87 1.81 -19.21 -4.10
C ASN A 87 2.80 -18.86 -2.96
N SER A 88 2.55 -17.77 -2.25
CA SER A 88 3.41 -17.22 -1.20
C SER A 88 3.41 -18.07 0.08
N ASP A 89 2.23 -18.54 0.49
CA ASP A 89 2.03 -19.16 1.80
C ASP A 89 1.09 -20.39 1.78
N ASP A 90 0.63 -20.83 0.60
CA ASP A 90 -0.29 -21.94 0.40
C ASP A 90 -1.69 -21.74 1.05
N SER A 91 -2.00 -20.50 1.45
CA SER A 91 -3.31 -20.10 2.00
C SER A 91 -4.33 -19.81 0.90
N TRP A 92 -5.60 -19.69 1.29
CA TRP A 92 -6.68 -19.29 0.39
C TRP A 92 -7.12 -17.86 0.68
N SER A 93 -7.27 -17.06 -0.37
CA SER A 93 -7.74 -15.68 -0.28
C SER A 93 -8.81 -15.38 -1.35
N LEU A 94 -9.49 -14.25 -1.19
CA LEU A 94 -10.35 -13.72 -2.24
C LEU A 94 -9.47 -13.26 -3.41
N PRO A 95 -9.88 -13.50 -4.67
CA PRO A 95 -9.13 -13.00 -5.81
C PRO A 95 -8.94 -11.48 -5.71
N GLY A 96 -7.74 -10.99 -6.00
CA GLY A 96 -7.46 -9.57 -5.86
C GLY A 96 -6.02 -9.21 -5.51
N GLY A 97 -5.77 -7.91 -5.40
CA GLY A 97 -4.45 -7.38 -5.12
C GLY A 97 -4.41 -5.86 -5.15
N TRP A 98 -3.20 -5.31 -5.34
CA TRP A 98 -2.97 -3.87 -5.38
C TRP A 98 -3.79 -3.18 -6.48
N ALA A 99 -4.33 -2.00 -6.16
CA ALA A 99 -4.98 -1.15 -7.15
C ALA A 99 -3.95 -0.55 -8.13
N ASP A 100 -4.11 -0.85 -9.41
CA ASP A 100 -3.26 -0.31 -10.48
C ASP A 100 -3.62 1.13 -10.83
N ILE A 101 -2.60 1.95 -11.08
CA ILE A 101 -2.78 3.33 -11.54
C ILE A 101 -3.48 3.33 -12.91
N GLY A 102 -4.54 4.11 -13.02
CA GLY A 102 -5.31 4.26 -14.27
C GLY A 102 -6.46 3.28 -14.42
N LEU A 103 -6.62 2.33 -13.49
CA LEU A 103 -7.79 1.45 -13.42
C LEU A 103 -8.74 1.89 -12.30
N THR A 104 -10.04 1.80 -12.58
CA THR A 104 -11.06 1.89 -11.54
C THR A 104 -11.02 0.65 -10.63
N PRO A 105 -11.53 0.72 -9.38
CA PRO A 105 -11.60 -0.45 -8.50
C PRO A 105 -12.32 -1.66 -9.13
N SER A 106 -13.32 -1.40 -9.97
CA SER A 106 -14.06 -2.44 -10.70
C SER A 106 -13.23 -3.10 -11.79
N GLU A 107 -12.41 -2.33 -12.53
CA GLU A 107 -11.51 -2.86 -13.56
C GLU A 107 -10.39 -3.71 -12.94
N VAL A 108 -9.83 -3.28 -11.80
CA VAL A 108 -8.86 -4.10 -11.04
C VAL A 108 -9.50 -5.41 -10.61
N ALA A 109 -10.70 -5.38 -10.02
CA ALA A 109 -11.40 -6.60 -9.62
C ALA A 109 -11.66 -7.57 -10.79
N ILE A 110 -12.00 -7.06 -11.98
CA ILE A 110 -12.15 -7.89 -13.19
C ILE A 110 -10.80 -8.49 -13.62
N LYS A 111 -9.75 -7.65 -13.68
CA LYS A 111 -8.40 -8.07 -14.07
C LYS A 111 -7.88 -9.19 -13.17
N GLU A 112 -7.88 -8.97 -11.86
CA GLU A 112 -7.33 -9.93 -10.89
C GLU A 112 -8.10 -11.26 -10.93
N VAL A 113 -9.44 -11.23 -10.97
CA VAL A 113 -10.24 -12.46 -11.11
C VAL A 113 -9.88 -13.21 -12.38
N LYS A 114 -9.71 -12.50 -13.50
CA LYS A 114 -9.34 -13.12 -14.77
C LYS A 114 -7.96 -13.77 -14.70
N GLU A 115 -6.98 -13.08 -14.14
CA GLU A 115 -5.58 -13.54 -14.04
C GLU A 115 -5.44 -14.73 -13.09
N GLU A 116 -6.10 -14.70 -11.93
CA GLU A 116 -5.91 -15.69 -10.88
C GLU A 116 -6.83 -16.91 -10.98
N SER A 117 -8.00 -16.76 -11.61
CA SER A 117 -9.00 -17.84 -11.71
C SER A 117 -9.42 -18.19 -13.13
N GLY A 118 -9.11 -17.35 -14.12
CA GLY A 118 -9.51 -17.53 -15.52
C GLY A 118 -10.95 -17.11 -15.84
N PHE A 119 -11.77 -16.78 -14.83
CA PHE A 119 -13.17 -16.44 -15.02
C PHE A 119 -13.38 -15.00 -15.52
N ASP A 120 -14.41 -14.82 -16.34
CA ASP A 120 -14.90 -13.49 -16.74
C ASP A 120 -16.05 -13.09 -15.80
N VAL A 121 -15.93 -11.93 -15.17
CA VAL A 121 -16.90 -11.46 -14.17
C VAL A 121 -17.42 -10.07 -14.50
N LYS A 122 -18.57 -9.73 -13.90
CA LYS A 122 -19.16 -8.40 -13.99
C LYS A 122 -19.35 -7.82 -12.58
N PRO A 123 -18.69 -6.71 -12.24
CA PRO A 123 -18.92 -6.00 -10.98
C PRO A 123 -20.38 -5.56 -10.85
N VAL A 124 -20.98 -5.82 -9.68
CA VAL A 124 -22.39 -5.55 -9.41
C VAL A 124 -22.62 -4.49 -8.34
N LYS A 125 -21.76 -4.42 -7.31
CA LYS A 125 -21.83 -3.45 -6.21
C LYS A 125 -20.54 -3.42 -5.40
N LEU A 126 -20.30 -2.32 -4.69
CA LEU A 126 -19.34 -2.24 -3.59
C LEU A 126 -19.94 -2.91 -2.35
N LEU A 127 -19.17 -3.77 -1.67
CA LEU A 127 -19.61 -4.44 -0.45
C LEU A 127 -19.13 -3.74 0.83
N GLY A 128 -17.89 -3.25 0.83
CA GLY A 128 -17.32 -2.57 1.98
C GLY A 128 -15.94 -2.01 1.66
N VAL A 129 -15.51 -1.08 2.52
CA VAL A 129 -14.14 -0.59 2.60
C VAL A 129 -13.69 -0.89 4.03
N LEU A 130 -12.61 -1.67 4.15
CA LEU A 130 -12.09 -2.14 5.43
C LEU A 130 -10.74 -1.48 5.68
N GLU A 131 -10.48 -1.14 6.94
CA GLU A 131 -9.15 -0.77 7.41
C GLU A 131 -8.37 -2.05 7.69
N HIS A 132 -7.16 -2.15 7.14
CA HIS A 132 -6.26 -3.24 7.48
C HIS A 132 -5.55 -2.89 8.79
N THR A 133 -5.96 -3.54 9.88
CA THR A 133 -5.31 -3.42 11.19
C THR A 133 -4.46 -4.67 11.43
N ASP A 134 -3.15 -4.50 11.60
CA ASP A 134 -2.19 -5.57 11.95
C ASP A 134 -2.53 -6.30 13.28
#